data_AF-A0A1W9MD06-F1
#
_entry.id   AF-A0A1W9MD06-F1
#
_cell.length_a   1.000
_cell.length_b   1.000
_cell.length_c   1.000
_cell.angle_alpha   90.00
_cell.angle_beta   90.00
_cell.angle_gamma   90.00
#
_symmetry.space_group_name_H-M   'P 1'
#
loop_
_entity.id
_entity.type
_entity.pdbx_description
1 polymer ?
#
loop_
_entity_poly.entity_id
_entity_poly.type
_entity_poly.pdbx_seq_one_letter_code
_entity_poly.pdbx_strand_id
1 'polypeptide(L)'
;NDLKEMNVKEEEDLTGKERFYAVSMLTFSIMNRCIDLANEIISACKFGIPHSYRDLFEYLYRENVIDKDVRDKMVTLVYYRNLIAHEYHEIDEKEILTLVKVIGVSEIFLEQVRDFIKAGNKNSNNEK
;
A
#
# COMPACT_ATOMS: atom_id res chain seq x y z
N ASN A 1 15.13 2.36 -0.56
CA ASN A 1 14.30 1.21 -0.15
C ASN A 1 14.70 0.06 -1.04
N ASP A 2 14.98 -1.09 -0.45
CA ASP A 2 15.62 -2.27 -1.05
C ASP A 2 14.97 -2.67 -2.38
N LEU A 3 13.66 -2.51 -2.53
CA LEU A 3 12.94 -2.78 -3.78
C LEU A 3 13.44 -1.92 -4.97
N LYS A 4 13.77 -0.64 -4.74
CA LYS A 4 14.34 0.24 -5.78
C LYS A 4 15.74 -0.20 -6.19
N GLU A 5 16.51 -0.77 -5.26
CA GLU A 5 17.86 -1.28 -5.52
C GLU A 5 17.82 -2.58 -6.33
N MET A 6 16.74 -3.35 -6.23
CA MET A 6 16.55 -4.53 -7.08
C MET A 6 16.39 -4.17 -8.57
N ASN A 7 15.94 -2.95 -8.91
CA ASN A 7 15.91 -2.44 -10.29
C ASN A 7 15.17 -3.38 -11.30
N VAL A 8 14.01 -3.90 -10.90
CA VAL A 8 13.15 -4.75 -11.75
C VAL A 8 12.39 -3.88 -12.77
N LYS A 9 12.59 -4.13 -14.07
CA LYS A 9 11.98 -3.38 -15.19
C LYS A 9 11.22 -4.28 -16.16
N GLU A 10 11.65 -5.52 -16.31
CA GLU A 10 11.07 -6.52 -17.21
C GLU A 10 10.94 -7.89 -16.52
N GLU A 11 10.28 -8.86 -17.18
CA GLU A 11 10.03 -10.19 -16.60
C GLU A 11 11.33 -10.97 -16.43
N GLU A 12 12.30 -10.75 -17.32
CA GLU A 12 13.64 -11.36 -17.28
C GLU A 12 14.40 -10.98 -16.01
N ASP A 13 14.12 -9.79 -15.44
CA ASP A 13 14.68 -9.37 -14.15
C ASP A 13 14.11 -10.18 -12.97
N LEU A 14 13.07 -10.98 -13.16
CA LEU A 14 12.50 -11.85 -12.13
C LEU A 14 12.92 -13.31 -12.31
N THR A 15 13.81 -13.58 -13.28
CA THR A 15 14.35 -14.91 -13.50
C THR A 15 15.12 -15.40 -12.26
N GLY A 16 14.75 -16.59 -11.80
CA GLY A 16 15.34 -17.21 -10.61
C GLY A 16 14.45 -17.06 -9.38
N LYS A 17 14.16 -18.19 -8.74
CA LYS A 17 13.24 -18.30 -7.59
C LYS A 17 13.61 -17.35 -6.45
N GLU A 18 14.89 -17.19 -6.17
CA GLU A 18 15.39 -16.32 -5.08
C GLU A 18 14.99 -14.86 -5.29
N ARG A 19 15.18 -14.36 -6.51
CA ARG A 19 14.91 -12.96 -6.86
C ARG A 19 13.40 -12.71 -6.94
N PHE A 20 12.67 -13.61 -7.58
CA PHE A 20 11.22 -13.61 -7.57
C PHE A 20 10.66 -13.54 -6.15
N TYR A 21 11.10 -14.45 -5.27
CA TYR A 21 10.64 -14.49 -3.88
C TYR A 21 11.04 -13.25 -3.07
N ALA A 22 12.24 -12.72 -3.27
CA ALA A 22 12.68 -11.50 -2.62
C ALA A 22 11.79 -10.30 -2.98
N VAL A 23 11.49 -10.09 -4.27
CA VAL A 23 10.60 -9.02 -4.74
C VAL A 23 9.20 -9.19 -4.17
N SER A 24 8.65 -10.40 -4.25
CA SER A 24 7.33 -10.74 -3.70
C SER A 24 7.25 -10.45 -2.20
N MET A 25 8.27 -10.82 -1.42
CA MET A 25 8.28 -10.59 0.02
C MET A 25 8.48 -9.12 0.39
N LEU A 26 9.29 -8.38 -0.35
CA LEU A 26 9.47 -6.94 -0.13
C LEU A 26 8.18 -6.17 -0.40
N THR A 27 7.53 -6.43 -1.53
CA THR A 27 6.24 -5.80 -1.88
C THR A 27 5.13 -6.18 -0.89
N PHE A 28 5.07 -7.45 -0.49
CA PHE A 28 4.17 -7.93 0.57
C PHE A 28 4.37 -7.20 1.90
N SER A 29 5.63 -7.03 2.33
CA SER A 29 5.99 -6.32 3.56
C SER A 29 5.58 -4.85 3.51
N ILE A 30 5.86 -4.16 2.40
CA ILE A 30 5.44 -2.76 2.19
C ILE A 30 3.91 -2.63 2.32
N MET A 31 3.17 -3.57 1.72
CA MET A 31 1.71 -3.53 1.76
C MET A 31 1.14 -3.79 3.15
N ASN A 32 1.69 -4.73 3.93
CA ASN A 32 1.24 -4.92 5.31
C ASN A 32 1.46 -3.65 6.15
N ARG A 33 2.59 -2.96 5.97
CA ARG A 33 2.85 -1.68 6.68
C ARG A 33 1.86 -0.57 6.29
N CYS A 34 1.47 -0.50 5.02
CA CYS A 34 0.47 0.46 4.57
C CYS A 34 -0.92 0.14 5.14
N ILE A 35 -1.27 -1.15 5.22
CA ILE A 35 -2.52 -1.63 5.84
C ILE A 35 -2.55 -1.30 7.33
N ASP A 36 -1.46 -1.57 8.06
CA ASP A 36 -1.34 -1.27 9.48
C ASP A 36 -1.52 0.23 9.75
N LEU A 37 -0.84 1.08 8.96
CA LEU A 37 -0.97 2.53 9.04
C LEU A 37 -2.39 3.01 8.74
N ALA A 38 -3.04 2.48 7.69
CA ALA A 38 -4.41 2.84 7.37
C ALA A 38 -5.37 2.49 8.51
N ASN A 39 -5.19 1.32 9.12
CA ASN A 39 -5.98 0.88 10.26
C ASN A 39 -5.74 1.75 11.51
N GLU A 40 -4.50 2.13 11.77
CA GLU A 40 -4.15 3.05 12.87
C GLU A 40 -4.84 4.41 12.71
N ILE A 41 -4.82 4.98 11.51
CA ILE A 41 -5.50 6.26 11.21
C ILE A 41 -7.01 6.16 11.43
N ILE A 42 -7.65 5.10 10.89
CA ILE A 42 -9.09 4.88 11.03
C ILE A 42 -9.48 4.75 12.50
N SER A 43 -8.69 4.02 13.28
CA SER A 43 -8.89 3.84 14.72
C SER A 43 -8.72 5.16 15.49
N ALA A 44 -7.62 5.86 15.25
CA ALA A 44 -7.32 7.13 15.92
C ALA A 44 -8.36 8.22 15.62
N CYS A 45 -8.85 8.28 14.39
CA CYS A 45 -9.83 9.27 13.95
C CYS A 45 -11.29 8.81 14.11
N LYS A 46 -11.52 7.56 14.56
CA LYS A 46 -12.84 6.95 14.74
C LYS A 46 -13.71 6.97 13.47
N PHE A 47 -13.11 6.71 12.32
CA PHE A 47 -13.82 6.75 11.02
C PHE A 47 -14.81 5.60 10.81
N GLY A 48 -14.71 4.54 11.61
CA GLY A 48 -15.62 3.40 11.57
C GLY A 48 -14.88 2.08 11.81
N ILE A 49 -15.54 0.98 11.46
CA ILE A 49 -15.00 -0.37 11.60
C ILE A 49 -14.87 -0.98 10.20
N PRO A 50 -13.66 -1.12 9.66
CA PRO A 50 -13.43 -1.77 8.37
C PRO A 50 -13.64 -3.28 8.50
N HIS A 51 -14.29 -3.91 7.51
CA HIS A 51 -14.52 -5.36 7.47
C HIS A 51 -13.50 -6.09 6.59
N SER A 52 -12.74 -5.35 5.77
CA SER A 52 -11.70 -5.88 4.90
C SER A 52 -10.53 -4.91 4.75
N TYR A 53 -9.39 -5.39 4.23
CA TYR A 53 -8.28 -4.50 3.88
C TYR A 53 -8.60 -3.53 2.74
N ARG A 54 -9.55 -3.86 1.87
CA ARG A 54 -10.02 -2.91 0.84
C ARG A 54 -10.80 -1.78 1.49
N ASP A 55 -11.62 -2.10 2.49
CA ASP A 55 -12.43 -1.12 3.20
C ASP A 55 -11.54 -0.04 3.82
N LEU A 56 -10.37 -0.40 4.36
CA LEU A 56 -9.42 0.57 4.91
C LEU A 56 -9.19 1.75 3.95
N PHE A 57 -8.88 1.48 2.70
CA PHE A 57 -8.59 2.53 1.72
C PHE A 57 -9.86 3.25 1.24
N GLU A 58 -11.02 2.59 1.24
CA GLU A 58 -12.31 3.24 0.97
C GLU A 58 -12.70 4.22 2.08
N TYR A 59 -12.48 3.86 3.36
CA TYR A 59 -12.70 4.76 4.50
C TYR A 59 -11.77 5.97 4.41
N LEU A 60 -10.48 5.78 4.16
CA LEU A 60 -9.53 6.89 4.03
C LEU A 60 -9.89 7.84 2.87
N TYR A 61 -10.38 7.30 1.74
CA TYR A 61 -10.87 8.11 0.63
C TYR A 61 -12.12 8.91 1.02
N ARG A 62 -13.12 8.27 1.63
CA ARG A 62 -14.37 8.92 2.04
C ARG A 62 -14.14 10.08 3.01
N GLU A 63 -13.17 9.93 3.90
CA GLU A 63 -12.79 10.96 4.88
C GLU A 63 -11.75 11.95 4.32
N ASN A 64 -11.48 11.92 3.00
CA ASN A 64 -10.56 12.80 2.28
C ASN A 64 -9.10 12.77 2.79
N VAL A 65 -8.68 11.66 3.40
CA VAL A 65 -7.28 11.44 3.78
C VAL A 65 -6.42 11.14 2.55
N ILE A 66 -7.00 10.41 1.59
CA ILE A 66 -6.37 10.11 0.30
C ILE A 66 -7.29 10.42 -0.86
N ASP A 67 -6.71 10.65 -2.04
CA ASP A 67 -7.50 10.84 -3.26
C ASP A 67 -7.97 9.51 -3.87
N LYS A 68 -8.83 9.62 -4.89
CA LYS A 68 -9.41 8.47 -5.58
C LYS A 68 -8.37 7.62 -6.31
N ASP A 69 -7.35 8.24 -6.91
CA ASP A 69 -6.34 7.53 -7.70
C ASP A 69 -5.43 6.70 -6.79
N VAL A 70 -5.05 7.26 -5.64
CA VAL A 70 -4.32 6.54 -4.58
C VAL A 70 -5.18 5.42 -4.04
N ARG A 71 -6.46 5.67 -3.74
CA ARG A 71 -7.39 4.63 -3.26
C ARG A 71 -7.48 3.46 -4.24
N ASP A 72 -7.74 3.73 -5.52
CA ASP A 72 -7.95 2.68 -6.52
C ASP A 72 -6.70 1.80 -6.66
N LYS A 73 -5.51 2.42 -6.69
CA LYS A 73 -4.24 1.69 -6.75
C LYS A 73 -3.91 0.92 -5.46
N MET A 74 -4.18 1.49 -4.28
CA MET A 74 -3.98 0.77 -3.02
C MET A 74 -4.89 -0.45 -2.91
N VAL A 75 -6.14 -0.36 -3.38
CA VAL A 75 -7.06 -1.51 -3.48
C VAL A 75 -6.53 -2.58 -4.45
N THR A 76 -5.95 -2.19 -5.59
CA THR A 76 -5.25 -3.12 -6.49
C THR A 76 -4.08 -3.81 -5.78
N LEU A 77 -3.31 -3.09 -4.97
CA LEU A 77 -2.20 -3.69 -4.22
C LEU A 77 -2.67 -4.64 -3.11
N VAL A 78 -3.83 -4.39 -2.49
CA VAL A 78 -4.46 -5.34 -1.56
C VAL A 78 -4.80 -6.65 -2.27
N TYR A 79 -5.29 -6.59 -3.50
CA TYR A 79 -5.53 -7.79 -4.31
C TYR A 79 -4.25 -8.61 -4.51
N TYR A 80 -3.17 -7.99 -4.98
CA TYR A 80 -1.89 -8.68 -5.17
C TYR A 80 -1.29 -9.20 -3.86
N ARG A 81 -1.40 -8.44 -2.77
CA ARG A 81 -0.95 -8.89 -1.45
C ARG A 81 -1.68 -10.16 -1.01
N ASN A 82 -2.98 -10.26 -1.29
CA ASN A 82 -3.77 -11.45 -0.97
C ASN A 82 -3.40 -12.64 -1.87
N LEU A 83 -3.18 -12.39 -3.16
CA LEU A 83 -2.69 -13.40 -4.09
C LEU A 83 -1.36 -13.99 -3.61
N ILE A 84 -0.41 -13.13 -3.24
CA ILE A 84 0.87 -13.55 -2.64
C ILE A 84 0.65 -14.37 -1.35
N ALA A 85 -0.26 -13.96 -0.46
CA ALA A 85 -0.48 -14.67 0.81
C ALA A 85 -1.06 -16.08 0.65
N HIS A 86 -1.92 -16.29 -0.34
CA HIS A 86 -2.74 -17.50 -0.45
C HIS A 86 -2.29 -18.44 -1.56
N GLU A 87 -1.71 -17.91 -2.64
CA GLU A 87 -1.52 -18.62 -3.92
C GLU A 87 -0.11 -18.36 -4.47
N TYR A 88 0.92 -18.44 -3.62
CA TYR A 88 2.32 -18.20 -4.02
C TYR A 88 2.83 -19.13 -5.14
N HIS A 89 2.11 -20.22 -5.43
CA HIS A 89 2.38 -21.12 -6.55
C HIS A 89 1.67 -20.74 -7.86
N GLU A 90 0.65 -19.88 -7.80
CA GLU A 90 -0.12 -19.45 -8.97
C GLU A 90 0.32 -18.09 -9.50
N ILE A 91 1.03 -17.30 -8.68
CA ILE A 91 1.55 -15.99 -9.08
C ILE A 91 2.78 -16.12 -10.00
N ASP A 92 2.75 -15.43 -11.13
CA ASP A 92 3.82 -15.44 -12.15
C ASP A 92 4.66 -14.14 -12.18
N GLU A 93 5.74 -14.16 -12.95
CA GLU A 93 6.65 -13.01 -13.10
C GLU A 93 5.95 -11.76 -13.63
N LYS A 94 4.95 -11.92 -14.49
CA LYS A 94 4.19 -10.82 -15.08
C LYS A 94 3.31 -10.12 -14.05
N GLU A 95 2.70 -10.88 -13.15
CA GLU A 95 1.93 -10.35 -12.02
C GLU A 95 2.83 -9.59 -11.04
N ILE A 96 4.00 -10.15 -10.71
CA ILE A 96 4.98 -9.45 -9.86
C ILE A 96 5.52 -8.18 -10.54
N LEU A 97 5.78 -8.20 -11.85
CA LEU A 97 6.19 -7.00 -12.57
C LEU A 97 5.11 -5.91 -12.53
N THR A 98 3.84 -6.31 -12.65
CA THR A 98 2.70 -5.39 -12.53
C THR A 98 2.64 -4.79 -11.12
N LEU A 99 2.80 -5.62 -10.09
CA LEU A 99 2.87 -5.19 -8.70
C LEU A 99 3.99 -4.17 -8.47
N VAL A 100 5.20 -4.43 -8.97
CA VAL A 100 6.35 -3.52 -8.85
C VAL A 100 6.08 -2.17 -9.53
N LYS A 101 5.36 -2.14 -10.65
CA LYS A 101 4.99 -0.89 -11.33
C LYS A 101 3.99 -0.06 -10.53
N VAL A 102 3.12 -0.70 -9.74
CA VAL A 102 2.06 -0.02 -8.99
C VAL A 102 2.50 0.37 -7.57
N ILE A 103 3.40 -0.41 -6.94
CA ILE A 103 3.79 -0.24 -5.52
C ILE A 103 4.34 1.15 -5.18
N GLY A 104 4.83 1.90 -6.17
CA GLY A 104 5.29 3.29 -6.01
C GLY A 104 4.21 4.22 -5.46
N VAL A 105 2.92 3.89 -5.64
CA VAL A 105 1.81 4.66 -5.05
C VAL A 105 1.86 4.68 -3.51
N SER A 106 2.51 3.71 -2.87
CA SER A 106 2.70 3.70 -1.40
C SER A 106 3.44 4.94 -0.91
N GLU A 107 4.33 5.53 -1.72
CA GLU A 107 5.03 6.77 -1.36
C GLU A 107 4.07 7.97 -1.38
N ILE A 108 3.17 8.02 -2.37
CA ILE A 108 2.12 9.05 -2.49
C ILE A 108 1.10 8.90 -1.35
N PHE A 109 0.72 7.67 -1.02
CA PHE A 109 -0.12 7.35 0.14
C PHE A 109 0.48 7.91 1.44
N LEU A 110 1.77 7.68 1.68
CA LEU A 110 2.47 8.19 2.87
C LEU A 110 2.54 9.72 2.90
N GLU A 111 2.69 10.37 1.74
CA GLU A 111 2.67 11.83 1.63
C GLU A 111 1.30 12.40 2.01
N GLN A 112 0.22 11.86 1.44
CA GLN A 112 -1.15 12.31 1.73
C GLN A 112 -1.53 12.11 3.20
N VAL A 113 -1.17 10.95 3.78
CA VAL A 113 -1.35 10.69 5.21
C VAL A 113 -0.58 11.71 6.06
N ARG A 114 0.66 12.02 5.70
CA ARG A 114 1.47 13.00 6.43
C ARG A 114 0.85 14.39 6.38
N ASP A 115 0.34 14.80 5.23
CA ASP A 115 -0.29 16.10 5.06
C ASP A 115 -1.61 16.19 5.83
N PHE A 116 -2.41 15.12 5.84
CA PHE A 116 -3.59 14.99 6.68
C PHE A 116 -3.26 15.16 8.18
N ILE A 117 -2.25 14.45 8.70
CA ILE A 117 -1.83 14.55 10.11
C ILE A 117 -1.35 15.98 10.44
N LYS A 118 -0.58 16.61 9.55
CA LYS A 118 -0.11 18.00 9.74
C LYS A 118 -1.26 18.99 9.76
N ALA A 119 -2.27 18.81 8.90
CA ALA A 119 -3.46 19.67 8.87
C ALA A 119 -4.26 19.55 10.18
N GLY A 120 -4.43 18.32 10.69
CA GLY A 120 -5.08 18.08 11.99
C GLY A 120 -4.36 18.77 13.16
N ASN A 121 -3.03 18.66 13.23
CA ASN A 121 -2.23 19.28 14.29
C ASN A 121 -2.25 20.81 14.27
N LYS A 122 -2.36 21.44 13.09
CA LYS A 122 -2.48 22.91 12.98
C LYS A 122 -3.81 23.42 13.54
N ASN A 123 -4.89 22.68 13.35
CA ASN A 123 -6.21 23.08 13.83
C ASN A 123 -6.29 23.03 15.37
N SER A 124 -5.61 22.07 16.01
CA SER A 124 -5.58 21.95 17.48
C SER A 124 -4.74 23.02 18.20
N ASN A 125 -3.81 23.70 17.49
CA ASN A 125 -2.97 24.75 18.06
C ASN A 125 -3.54 26.16 17.91
N ASN A 126 -4.59 26.36 17.10
CA ASN A 126 -5.27 27.65 16.96
C ASN A 126 -6.48 27.80 17.90
N GLU A 127 -6.81 26.78 18.69
CA GLU A 127 -7.88 26.78 19.69
C GLU A 127 -7.37 26.91 21.14
N LYS A 128 -6.10 27.30 21.34
CA LYS A 128 -5.49 27.56 22.66
C LYS A 128 -5.02 28.99 22.82
#